data_AF-A0A6P7IE66-F1
#
_entry.id   AF-A0A6P7IE66-F1
#
_cell.length_a   1.000
_cell.length_b   1.000
_cell.length_c   1.000
_cell.angle_alpha   90.00
_cell.angle_beta   90.00
_cell.angle_gamma   90.00
#
_symmetry.space_group_name_H-M   'P 1'
#
loop_
_entity.id
_entity.type
_entity.pdbx_description
1 polymer ?
#
loop_
_entity_poly.entity_id
_entity_poly.type
_entity_poly.pdbx_seq_one_letter_code
_entity_poly.pdbx_strand_id
1 'polypeptide(L)'
;MFCRCLTSWCQPAPLTCENLLIPAERGPDIAGRWYVVAVSSQKCTLMPFWATFLTPSAQVDMSSTDKPNNYKADVYIKSYGRCKNSSAPVLYENSTIYDAENTVAESAKLELLQTGSQDCVVLKEGDFLSSALLLCRRMTVTAAEMTEFQTQSSCLTYDKVSVLNTDHELSNCKSMEDEDFDDETSEKVVAALRNTFSGFFQCVTDTVLYYPYTAYEWARNKWASLW
;
A
#
# COMPACT_ATOMS: atom_id res chain seq x y z
N MET A 1 24.75 12.63 -16.27
CA MET A 1 25.64 12.81 -17.44
C MET A 1 25.07 12.01 -18.60
N PHE A 2 25.10 12.58 -19.81
CA PHE A 2 24.27 12.27 -20.98
C PHE A 2 24.21 10.79 -21.42
N CYS A 3 23.00 10.31 -21.74
CA CYS A 3 22.82 9.12 -22.58
C CYS A 3 22.68 9.55 -24.05
N ARG A 4 23.65 9.20 -24.90
CA ARG A 4 23.58 9.37 -26.37
C ARG A 4 22.91 8.13 -26.96
N CYS A 5 21.79 8.33 -27.66
CA CYS A 5 21.07 7.27 -28.37
C CYS A 5 21.77 6.87 -29.67
N LEU A 6 22.28 5.64 -29.74
CA LEU A 6 22.51 4.91 -30.99
C LEU A 6 22.16 3.43 -30.75
N THR A 7 20.99 3.03 -31.26
CA THR A 7 20.49 1.66 -31.48
C THR A 7 21.11 0.54 -30.63
N SER A 8 20.59 0.39 -29.42
CA SER A 8 20.56 -0.88 -28.69
C SER A 8 19.55 -0.67 -27.59
N TRP A 9 18.68 -1.67 -27.35
CA TRP A 9 17.73 -1.67 -26.24
C TRP A 9 18.38 -1.09 -24.99
N CYS A 10 17.94 0.10 -24.58
CA CYS A 10 18.28 0.64 -23.28
C CYS A 10 17.45 -0.18 -22.30
N GLN A 11 17.95 -1.36 -21.95
CA GLN A 11 17.38 -2.11 -20.84
C GLN A 11 17.66 -1.27 -19.60
N PRO A 12 16.62 -0.88 -18.83
CA PRO A 12 16.85 -0.25 -17.54
C PRO A 12 17.81 -1.13 -16.74
N ALA A 13 18.84 -0.54 -16.15
CA ALA A 13 19.80 -1.27 -15.35
C ALA A 13 19.03 -2.14 -14.32
N PRO A 14 19.44 -3.40 -14.08
CA PRO A 14 18.74 -4.25 -13.13
C PRO A 14 18.74 -3.54 -11.76
N LEU A 15 17.54 -3.16 -11.31
CA LEU A 15 17.34 -2.48 -10.05
C LEU A 15 17.52 -3.52 -8.93
N THR A 16 18.71 -3.55 -8.34
CA THR A 16 19.00 -4.38 -7.17
C THR A 16 18.23 -3.85 -5.95
N CYS A 17 17.94 -4.71 -4.96
CA CYS A 17 17.27 -4.28 -3.73
C CYS A 17 17.99 -3.13 -3.04
N GLU A 18 19.33 -3.12 -3.08
CA GLU A 18 20.14 -2.03 -2.55
C GLU A 18 19.79 -0.68 -3.16
N ASN A 19 19.45 -0.63 -4.46
CA ASN A 19 19.08 0.60 -5.16
C ASN A 19 17.60 0.96 -4.97
N LEU A 20 16.72 -0.03 -4.84
CA LEU A 20 15.28 0.19 -4.68
C LEU A 20 14.87 0.62 -3.27
N LEU A 21 15.66 0.29 -2.24
CA LEU A 21 15.33 0.65 -0.86
C LEU A 21 15.92 1.99 -0.41
N ILE A 22 16.66 2.68 -1.29
CA ILE A 22 17.23 3.99 -1.00
C ILE A 22 16.09 5.03 -1.01
N PRO A 23 16.07 5.96 -0.04
CA PRO A 23 15.22 7.14 -0.13
C PRO A 23 15.49 7.90 -1.43
N ALA A 24 14.45 8.48 -2.04
CA ALA A 24 14.61 9.22 -3.29
C ALA A 24 15.59 10.40 -3.09
N GLU A 25 16.63 10.55 -3.92
CA GLU A 25 17.62 11.64 -3.76
C GLU A 25 17.04 13.03 -4.05
N ARG A 26 16.09 13.09 -4.99
CA ARG A 26 15.23 14.25 -5.27
C ARG A 26 13.84 13.68 -5.46
N GLY A 27 13.05 13.62 -4.39
CA GLY A 27 11.67 13.20 -4.56
C GLY A 27 10.93 14.19 -5.47
N PRO A 28 9.93 13.72 -6.22
CA PRO A 28 9.20 14.54 -7.17
C PRO A 28 8.51 15.70 -6.49
N ASP A 29 8.03 16.65 -7.28
CA ASP A 29 7.03 17.59 -6.78
C ASP A 29 5.81 16.78 -6.31
N ILE A 30 5.60 16.77 -5.00
CA ILE A 30 4.53 16.00 -4.38
C ILE A 30 3.18 16.71 -4.51
N ALA A 31 3.14 17.99 -4.89
CA ALA A 31 1.90 18.74 -5.06
C ALA A 31 0.99 18.12 -6.14
N GLY A 32 -0.31 18.31 -6.00
CA GLY A 32 -1.33 17.80 -6.92
C GLY A 32 -1.90 16.45 -6.50
N ARG A 33 -2.62 15.83 -7.44
CA ARG A 33 -3.36 14.59 -7.21
C ARG A 33 -2.51 13.35 -7.36
N TRP A 34 -2.73 12.39 -6.48
CA TRP A 34 -2.16 11.05 -6.51
C TRP A 34 -3.24 10.01 -6.22
N TYR A 35 -3.19 8.89 -6.92
CA TYR A 35 -4.06 7.73 -6.73
C TYR A 35 -3.25 6.63 -6.08
N VAL A 36 -3.78 6.02 -5.01
CA VAL A 36 -3.18 4.83 -4.40
C VAL A 36 -3.59 3.64 -5.27
N VAL A 37 -2.65 3.12 -6.05
CA VAL A 37 -2.92 2.06 -7.03
C VAL A 37 -2.75 0.68 -6.41
N ALA A 38 -1.76 0.51 -5.54
CA ALA A 38 -1.49 -0.75 -4.88
C ALA A 38 -0.92 -0.54 -3.48
N VAL A 39 -1.14 -1.54 -2.62
CA VAL A 39 -0.51 -1.62 -1.30
C VAL A 39 0.18 -2.96 -1.16
N SER A 40 1.30 -2.97 -0.43
CA SER A 40 1.98 -4.18 -0.01
C SER A 40 2.23 -4.18 1.49
N SER A 41 2.17 -5.35 2.10
CA SER A 41 2.47 -5.58 3.51
C SER A 41 2.78 -7.06 3.72
N GLN A 42 3.13 -7.43 4.96
CA GLN A 42 3.27 -8.83 5.33
C GLN A 42 1.93 -9.59 5.19
N LYS A 43 2.01 -10.85 4.75
CA LYS A 43 0.89 -11.78 4.78
C LYS A 43 0.34 -11.92 6.20
N CYS A 44 -0.96 -12.19 6.26
CA CYS A 44 -1.70 -12.32 7.51
C CYS A 44 -1.78 -11.04 8.37
N THR A 45 -1.49 -9.85 7.84
CA THR A 45 -1.82 -8.57 8.48
C THR A 45 -3.23 -8.11 8.08
N LEU A 46 -3.83 -7.14 8.79
CA LEU A 46 -5.17 -6.65 8.45
C LEU A 46 -5.23 -5.97 7.07
N MET A 47 -4.12 -5.38 6.61
CA MET A 47 -4.06 -4.54 5.42
C MET A 47 -4.42 -5.26 4.11
N PRO A 48 -3.88 -6.44 3.77
CA PRO A 48 -4.27 -7.14 2.56
C PRO A 48 -5.73 -7.60 2.55
N PHE A 49 -6.29 -7.94 3.72
CA PHE A 49 -7.71 -8.26 3.83
C PHE A 49 -8.55 -7.00 3.62
N TRP A 50 -8.21 -5.89 4.26
CA TRP A 50 -8.88 -4.61 4.04
C TRP A 50 -8.88 -4.22 2.54
N ALA A 51 -7.72 -4.27 1.87
CA ALA A 51 -7.59 -3.94 0.46
C ALA A 51 -8.35 -4.91 -0.47
N THR A 52 -8.39 -6.22 -0.15
CA THR A 52 -9.05 -7.22 -1.00
C THR A 52 -10.56 -7.23 -0.81
N PHE A 53 -11.02 -7.17 0.44
CA PHE A 53 -12.44 -7.35 0.75
C PHE A 53 -13.21 -6.05 0.62
N LEU A 54 -12.72 -4.95 1.21
CA LEU A 54 -13.42 -3.66 1.09
C LEU A 54 -13.27 -3.03 -0.30
N THR A 55 -12.44 -3.62 -1.17
CA THR A 55 -12.20 -3.14 -2.55
C THR A 55 -12.10 -1.61 -2.64
N PRO A 56 -11.28 -0.99 -1.78
CA PRO A 56 -11.29 0.45 -1.65
C PRO A 56 -10.61 1.10 -2.85
N SER A 57 -11.04 2.30 -3.18
CA SER A 57 -10.25 3.24 -3.97
C SER A 57 -9.79 4.37 -3.07
N ALA A 58 -8.59 4.88 -3.28
CA ALA A 58 -8.06 5.99 -2.50
C ALA A 58 -7.32 6.99 -3.39
N GLN A 59 -7.55 8.27 -3.14
CA GLN A 59 -6.81 9.37 -3.76
C GLN A 59 -6.38 10.37 -2.69
N VAL A 60 -5.28 11.06 -2.97
CA VAL A 60 -4.71 12.10 -2.12
C VAL A 60 -4.45 13.32 -2.98
N ASP A 61 -5.04 14.45 -2.59
CA ASP A 61 -4.77 15.76 -3.18
C ASP A 61 -3.84 16.53 -2.25
N MET A 62 -2.60 16.76 -2.69
CA MET A 62 -1.60 17.52 -1.93
C MET A 62 -1.57 18.97 -2.44
N SER A 63 -1.81 19.93 -1.57
CA SER A 63 -1.79 21.36 -1.91
C SER A 63 -0.69 22.08 -1.13
N SER A 64 0.13 22.86 -1.82
CA SER A 64 1.18 23.66 -1.18
C SER A 64 0.57 24.76 -0.32
N THR A 65 1.18 25.01 0.84
CA THR A 65 0.82 26.14 1.70
C THR A 65 1.78 27.32 1.51
N ASP A 66 1.56 28.42 2.24
CA ASP A 66 2.44 29.59 2.22
C ASP A 66 3.85 29.31 2.81
N LYS A 67 3.98 28.22 3.58
CA LYS A 67 5.25 27.80 4.17
C LYS A 67 5.96 26.81 3.25
N PRO A 68 7.27 26.98 2.99
CA PRO A 68 8.05 25.99 2.25
C PRO A 68 7.89 24.59 2.85
N ASN A 69 7.83 23.57 1.99
CA ASN A 69 7.74 22.16 2.36
C ASN A 69 6.50 21.74 3.16
N ASN A 70 5.58 22.67 3.46
CA ASN A 70 4.34 22.38 4.16
C ASN A 70 3.20 22.26 3.14
N TYR A 71 2.46 21.17 3.25
CA TYR A 71 1.35 20.84 2.38
C TYR A 71 0.11 20.53 3.21
N LYS A 72 -1.06 20.73 2.62
CA LYS A 72 -2.30 20.15 3.10
C LYS A 72 -2.60 18.92 2.24
N ALA A 73 -2.74 17.76 2.88
CA ALA A 73 -3.12 16.52 2.23
C ALA A 73 -4.62 16.26 2.47
N ASP A 74 -5.39 16.32 1.39
CA ASP A 74 -6.80 15.93 1.37
C ASP A 74 -6.91 14.48 0.88
N VAL A 75 -7.18 13.56 1.80
CA VAL A 75 -7.29 12.12 1.55
C VAL A 75 -8.75 11.76 1.34
N TYR A 76 -9.04 11.01 0.28
CA TYR A 76 -10.37 10.49 -0.02
C TYR A 76 -10.30 8.98 -0.20
N ILE A 77 -11.14 8.27 0.55
CA ILE A 77 -11.28 6.82 0.46
C ILE A 77 -12.72 6.50 0.11
N LYS A 78 -12.93 5.62 -0.87
CA LYS A 78 -14.24 5.11 -1.25
C LYS A 78 -14.26 3.60 -1.15
N SER A 79 -15.33 3.05 -0.59
CA SER A 79 -15.61 1.62 -0.54
C SER A 79 -17.13 1.42 -0.49
N TYR A 80 -17.63 0.45 -1.27
CA TYR A 80 -19.06 0.13 -1.35
C TYR A 80 -19.99 1.35 -1.53
N GLY A 81 -19.62 2.30 -2.39
CA GLY A 81 -20.43 3.50 -2.65
C GLY A 81 -20.47 4.51 -1.50
N ARG A 82 -19.65 4.31 -0.46
CA ARG A 82 -19.45 5.24 0.65
C ARG A 82 -18.07 5.85 0.61
N CYS A 83 -17.97 7.07 1.12
CA CYS A 83 -16.75 7.85 1.09
C CYS A 83 -16.41 8.41 2.46
N LYS A 84 -15.12 8.47 2.74
CA LYS A 84 -14.55 9.23 3.83
C LYS A 84 -13.53 10.19 3.28
N ASN A 85 -13.61 11.43 3.71
CA ASN A 85 -12.61 12.44 3.45
C ASN A 85 -11.95 12.87 4.77
N SER A 86 -10.67 13.13 4.72
CA SER A 86 -9.92 13.67 5.85
C SER A 86 -8.84 14.59 5.33
N SER A 87 -8.59 15.67 6.05
CA SER A 87 -7.51 16.60 5.74
C SER A 87 -6.48 16.56 6.87
N ALA A 88 -5.20 16.51 6.53
CA ALA A 88 -4.12 16.62 7.49
C ALA A 88 -3.03 17.56 6.94
N PRO A 89 -2.42 18.40 7.78
CA PRO A 89 -1.22 19.12 7.39
C PRO A 89 -0.02 18.16 7.42
N VAL A 90 0.82 18.25 6.39
CA VAL A 90 2.00 17.40 6.25
C VAL A 90 3.24 18.23 5.92
N LEU A 91 4.37 17.82 6.47
CA LEU A 91 5.68 18.38 6.17
C LEU A 91 6.44 17.39 5.29
N TYR A 92 7.02 17.87 4.20
CA TYR A 92 7.80 17.05 3.28
C TYR A 92 9.26 17.49 3.26
N GLU A 93 10.13 16.71 3.89
CA GLU A 93 11.56 17.00 3.97
C GLU A 93 12.37 15.73 3.78
N ASN A 94 13.51 15.85 3.07
CA ASN A 94 14.44 14.74 2.85
C ASN A 94 13.75 13.46 2.35
N SER A 95 12.82 13.62 1.39
CA SER A 95 12.05 12.51 0.82
C SER A 95 11.21 11.73 1.84
N THR A 96 10.82 12.39 2.92
CA THR A 96 9.97 11.83 3.97
C THR A 96 8.80 12.77 4.21
N ILE A 97 7.60 12.20 4.31
CA ILE A 97 6.39 12.92 4.69
C ILE A 97 6.14 12.67 6.17
N TYR A 98 5.98 13.77 6.91
CA TYR A 98 5.67 13.80 8.34
C TYR A 98 4.29 14.43 8.53
N ASP A 99 3.58 13.95 9.54
CA ASP A 99 2.45 14.69 10.09
C ASP A 99 2.98 15.96 10.78
N ALA A 100 2.48 17.13 10.35
CA ALA A 100 2.95 18.43 10.81
C ALA A 100 2.35 18.86 12.16
N GLU A 101 1.27 18.20 12.62
CA GLU A 101 0.62 18.48 13.90
C GLU A 101 1.22 17.67 15.05
N ASN A 102 1.79 16.50 14.74
CA ASN A 102 2.43 15.63 15.73
C ASN A 102 3.94 15.93 15.86
N THR A 103 4.51 15.67 17.04
CA THR A 103 5.97 15.75 17.19
C THR A 103 6.64 14.72 16.26
N VAL A 104 7.83 15.03 15.73
CA VAL A 104 8.59 14.15 14.80
C VAL A 104 8.85 12.74 15.37
N ALA A 105 8.70 12.56 16.70
CA ALA A 105 8.85 11.29 17.38
C ALA A 105 7.58 10.41 17.37
N GLU A 106 6.40 10.97 17.13
CA GLU A 106 5.10 10.30 17.22
C GLU A 106 4.32 10.27 15.89
N SER A 107 4.78 10.99 14.87
CA SER A 107 4.16 11.03 13.55
C SER A 107 4.45 9.77 12.73
N ALA A 108 3.42 9.23 12.07
CA ALA A 108 3.60 8.19 11.06
C ALA A 108 4.51 8.74 9.95
N LYS A 109 5.65 8.07 9.72
CA LYS A 109 6.65 8.47 8.73
C LYS A 109 6.42 7.72 7.43
N LEU A 110 6.24 8.47 6.34
CA LEU A 110 6.16 7.91 5.00
C LEU A 110 7.44 8.26 4.25
N GLU A 111 8.32 7.28 4.08
CA GLU A 111 9.58 7.42 3.34
C GLU A 111 9.31 7.21 1.84
N LEU A 112 9.65 8.18 0.99
CA LEU A 112 9.65 8.00 -0.47
C LEU A 112 10.87 7.17 -0.86
N LEU A 113 10.62 6.02 -1.47
CA LEU A 113 11.66 5.18 -2.04
C LEU A 113 11.94 5.55 -3.50
N GLN A 114 13.16 5.28 -3.93
CA GLN A 114 13.60 5.45 -5.30
C GLN A 114 12.76 4.56 -6.25
N THR A 115 12.35 5.13 -7.39
CA THR A 115 11.65 4.43 -8.47
C THR A 115 12.16 4.89 -9.83
N GLY A 116 12.01 4.03 -10.85
CA GLY A 116 12.28 4.36 -12.24
C GLY A 116 11.18 5.17 -12.93
N SER A 117 9.98 5.29 -12.32
CA SER A 117 8.86 6.07 -12.88
C SER A 117 8.90 7.52 -12.44
N GLN A 118 8.50 8.44 -13.32
CA GLN A 118 8.34 9.87 -12.99
C GLN A 118 6.91 10.20 -12.53
N ASP A 119 5.94 9.35 -12.87
CA ASP A 119 4.53 9.57 -12.59
C ASP A 119 4.03 8.77 -11.39
N CYS A 120 4.89 7.92 -10.82
CA CYS A 120 4.59 7.10 -9.66
C CYS A 120 5.66 7.29 -8.59
N VAL A 121 5.27 7.08 -7.33
CA VAL A 121 6.14 7.07 -6.16
C VAL A 121 5.77 5.89 -5.29
N VAL A 122 6.75 5.40 -4.55
CA VAL A 122 6.55 4.35 -3.55
C VAL A 122 6.78 4.95 -2.18
N LEU A 123 5.75 4.90 -1.34
CA LEU A 123 5.81 5.32 0.05
C LEU A 123 5.95 4.09 0.93
N LYS A 124 6.96 4.07 1.79
CA LYS A 124 7.13 3.06 2.82
C LYS A 124 6.69 3.64 4.15
N GLU A 125 5.81 2.92 4.83
CA GLU A 125 5.30 3.21 6.15
C GLU A 125 5.84 2.15 7.11
N GLY A 126 6.62 2.59 8.11
CA GLY A 126 7.39 1.67 8.98
C GLY A 126 6.77 1.41 10.35
N ASP A 127 5.93 2.33 10.85
CA ASP A 127 5.64 2.41 12.29
C ASP A 127 4.29 1.81 12.70
N PHE A 128 3.23 1.96 11.89
CA PHE A 128 1.85 1.56 12.23
C PHE A 128 1.32 0.40 11.39
N LEU A 129 1.46 0.44 10.07
CA LEU A 129 0.95 -0.58 9.14
C LEU A 129 2.05 -1.53 8.63
N SER A 130 3.33 -1.14 8.72
CA SER A 130 4.45 -1.88 8.11
C SER A 130 4.13 -2.23 6.66
N SER A 131 3.93 -1.19 5.84
CA SER A 131 3.39 -1.33 4.49
C SER A 131 4.11 -0.45 3.47
N ALA A 132 4.00 -0.82 2.20
CA ALA A 132 4.42 0.00 1.08
C ALA A 132 3.21 0.36 0.22
N LEU A 133 3.11 1.61 -0.21
CA LEU A 133 2.03 2.14 -1.04
C LEU A 133 2.61 2.60 -2.37
N LEU A 134 2.01 2.16 -3.48
CA LEU A 134 2.29 2.67 -4.81
C LEU A 134 1.27 3.77 -5.13
N LEU A 135 1.76 5.00 -5.23
CA LEU A 135 0.95 6.16 -5.60
C LEU A 135 1.33 6.61 -7.00
N CYS A 136 0.35 6.93 -7.84
CA CYS A 136 0.59 7.40 -9.19
C CYS A 136 -0.30 8.59 -9.55
N ARG A 137 0.14 9.42 -10.49
CA ARG A 137 -0.69 10.47 -11.10
C ARG A 137 -1.87 9.92 -11.90
N ARG A 138 -1.78 8.64 -12.27
CA ARG A 138 -2.76 7.87 -13.06
C ARG A 138 -3.41 6.81 -12.17
N MET A 139 -4.69 6.52 -12.42
CA MET A 139 -5.43 5.48 -11.68
C MET A 139 -4.96 4.06 -12.00
N THR A 140 -4.18 3.89 -13.07
CA THR A 140 -3.66 2.60 -13.53
C THR A 140 -2.16 2.70 -13.80
N VAL A 141 -1.48 1.57 -13.69
CA VAL A 141 -0.03 1.46 -13.94
C VAL A 141 0.27 0.48 -15.04
N THR A 142 1.43 0.63 -15.64
CA THR A 142 1.96 -0.33 -16.61
C THR A 142 2.41 -1.62 -15.92
N ALA A 143 2.53 -2.70 -16.68
CA ALA A 143 3.07 -3.95 -16.17
C ALA A 143 4.50 -3.79 -15.59
N ALA A 144 5.33 -2.95 -16.22
CA ALA A 144 6.69 -2.68 -15.76
C ALA A 144 6.71 -1.97 -14.39
N GLU A 145 5.88 -0.94 -14.22
CA GLU A 145 5.74 -0.21 -12.94
C GLU A 145 5.23 -1.13 -11.82
N MET A 146 4.26 -2.00 -12.12
CA MET A 146 3.76 -3.00 -11.16
C MET A 146 4.82 -4.04 -10.80
N THR A 147 5.61 -4.52 -11.76
CA THR A 147 6.70 -5.48 -11.51
C THR A 147 7.82 -4.85 -10.67
N GLU A 148 8.17 -3.59 -10.92
CA GLU A 148 9.12 -2.85 -10.08
C GLU A 148 8.61 -2.74 -8.65
N PHE A 149 7.35 -2.35 -8.45
CA PHE A 149 6.75 -2.26 -7.12
C PHE A 149 6.71 -3.62 -6.39
N GLN A 150 6.39 -4.71 -7.08
CA GLN A 150 6.44 -6.07 -6.52
C GLN A 150 7.85 -6.46 -6.09
N THR A 151 8.85 -6.09 -6.90
CA THR A 151 10.27 -6.36 -6.58
C THR A 151 10.69 -5.57 -5.35
N GLN A 152 10.36 -4.28 -5.29
CA GLN A 152 10.65 -3.40 -4.14
C GLN A 152 9.93 -3.88 -2.88
N SER A 153 8.68 -4.32 -2.99
CA SER A 153 7.92 -4.92 -1.89
C SER A 153 8.60 -6.19 -1.37
N SER A 154 9.07 -7.06 -2.26
CA SER A 154 9.84 -8.26 -1.87
C SER A 154 11.15 -7.90 -1.17
N CYS A 155 11.84 -6.85 -1.61
CA CYS A 155 13.05 -6.35 -0.94
C CYS A 155 12.75 -5.84 0.48
N LEU A 156 11.55 -5.29 0.70
CA LEU A 156 11.03 -4.89 2.02
C LEU A 156 10.50 -6.08 2.85
N THR A 157 10.61 -7.31 2.35
CA THR A 157 10.03 -8.54 2.95
C THR A 157 8.49 -8.53 3.03
N TYR A 158 7.83 -7.68 2.25
CA TYR A 158 6.39 -7.70 2.05
C TYR A 158 6.05 -8.69 0.95
N ASP A 159 5.19 -9.65 1.26
CA ASP A 159 4.93 -10.82 0.42
C ASP A 159 3.48 -10.88 -0.08
N LYS A 160 2.69 -9.85 0.23
CA LYS A 160 1.35 -9.67 -0.32
C LYS A 160 1.23 -8.27 -0.94
N VAL A 161 0.92 -8.23 -2.23
CA VAL A 161 0.53 -7.03 -2.96
C VAL A 161 -0.95 -7.11 -3.29
N SER A 162 -1.68 -6.04 -3.01
CA SER A 162 -3.10 -5.89 -3.32
C SER A 162 -3.30 -4.64 -4.17
N VAL A 163 -3.95 -4.80 -5.32
CA VAL A 163 -4.32 -3.70 -6.22
C VAL A 163 -5.65 -3.11 -5.75
N LEU A 164 -5.72 -1.79 -5.66
CA LEU A 164 -6.91 -1.06 -5.24
C LEU A 164 -7.86 -0.84 -6.42
N ASN A 165 -9.11 -0.49 -6.10
CA ASN A 165 -10.12 -0.18 -7.10
C ASN A 165 -9.83 1.18 -7.74
N THR A 166 -10.18 1.32 -9.03
CA THR A 166 -9.96 2.54 -9.83
C THR A 166 -11.19 3.45 -9.88
N ASP A 167 -12.30 3.07 -9.26
CA ASP A 167 -13.48 3.92 -9.15
C ASP A 167 -13.27 5.00 -8.08
N HIS A 168 -12.80 6.17 -8.51
CA HIS A 168 -12.61 7.35 -7.66
C HIS A 168 -13.74 8.38 -7.80
N GLU A 169 -14.91 8.00 -8.34
CA GLU A 169 -16.02 8.94 -8.48
C GLU A 169 -16.61 9.27 -7.11
N LEU A 170 -16.43 10.53 -6.68
CA LEU A 170 -16.90 11.04 -5.39
C LEU A 170 -18.29 11.69 -5.46
N SER A 171 -18.82 11.96 -6.66
CA SER A 171 -20.16 12.52 -6.85
C SER A 171 -21.22 11.60 -6.26
N ASN A 172 -22.10 12.13 -5.40
CA ASN A 172 -23.22 11.42 -4.78
C ASN A 172 -22.85 10.27 -3.83
N CYS A 173 -21.62 10.27 -3.30
CA CYS A 173 -21.17 9.27 -2.35
C CYS A 173 -21.72 9.54 -0.94
N LYS A 174 -22.31 8.53 -0.29
CA LYS A 174 -22.76 8.65 1.12
C LYS A 174 -21.55 8.69 2.06
N SER A 175 -21.67 9.34 3.23
CA SER A 175 -20.56 9.33 4.19
C SER A 175 -20.37 7.92 4.77
N MET A 176 -19.13 7.52 5.02
CA MET A 176 -18.83 6.32 5.81
C MET A 176 -19.22 6.47 7.29
N GLU A 177 -19.41 7.70 7.76
CA GLU A 177 -19.77 8.02 9.15
C GLU A 177 -21.28 8.00 9.37
N ASP A 178 -22.08 7.92 8.30
CA ASP A 178 -23.53 7.79 8.40
C ASP A 178 -23.89 6.37 8.86
N GLU A 179 -24.63 6.24 9.98
CA GLU A 179 -25.01 4.95 10.57
C GLU A 179 -25.98 4.13 9.69
N ASP A 180 -26.66 4.79 8.76
CA ASP A 180 -27.69 4.18 7.90
C ASP A 180 -27.08 3.48 6.69
N PHE A 181 -26.44 2.33 6.91
CA PHE A 181 -26.20 1.37 5.83
C PHE A 181 -27.53 0.87 5.28
N ASP A 182 -27.75 1.02 3.97
CA ASP A 182 -28.86 0.30 3.33
C ASP A 182 -28.62 -1.21 3.47
N ASP A 183 -29.69 -1.99 3.54
CA ASP A 183 -29.63 -3.42 3.87
C ASP A 183 -28.65 -4.19 2.97
N GLU A 184 -28.58 -3.83 1.68
CA GLU A 184 -27.64 -4.44 0.72
C GLU A 184 -26.17 -4.12 1.06
N THR A 185 -25.85 -2.87 1.41
CA THR A 185 -24.50 -2.49 1.82
C THR A 185 -24.14 -3.09 3.18
N SER A 186 -25.09 -3.15 4.12
CA SER A 186 -24.93 -3.81 5.41
C SER A 186 -24.55 -5.28 5.24
N GLU A 187 -25.27 -6.02 4.40
CA GLU A 187 -24.97 -7.42 4.12
C GLU A 187 -23.58 -7.60 3.50
N LYS A 188 -23.21 -6.74 2.54
CA LYS A 188 -21.87 -6.77 1.92
C LYS A 188 -20.77 -6.46 2.94
N VAL A 189 -20.97 -5.49 3.82
CA VAL A 189 -19.99 -5.11 4.86
C VAL A 189 -19.87 -6.19 5.93
N VAL A 190 -20.99 -6.76 6.40
CA VAL A 190 -21.00 -7.88 7.36
C VAL A 190 -20.37 -9.12 6.75
N ALA A 191 -20.66 -9.45 5.50
CA ALA A 191 -20.01 -10.54 4.77
C ALA A 191 -18.51 -10.27 4.61
N ALA A 192 -18.11 -9.04 4.25
CA ALA A 192 -16.72 -8.65 4.13
C ALA A 192 -15.97 -8.75 5.46
N LEU A 193 -16.58 -8.31 6.58
CA LEU A 193 -16.03 -8.45 7.92
C LEU A 193 -15.86 -9.93 8.31
N ARG A 194 -16.90 -10.75 8.12
CA ARG A 194 -16.84 -12.18 8.43
C ARG A 194 -15.77 -12.90 7.61
N ASN A 195 -15.67 -12.58 6.32
CA ASN A 195 -14.65 -13.14 5.43
C ASN A 195 -13.24 -12.63 5.78
N THR A 196 -13.12 -11.37 6.19
CA THR A 196 -11.85 -10.78 6.66
C THR A 196 -11.36 -11.47 7.92
N PHE A 197 -12.21 -11.61 8.93
CA PHE A 197 -11.84 -12.29 10.18
C PHE A 197 -11.50 -13.76 9.93
N SER A 198 -12.34 -14.50 9.17
CA SER A 198 -12.05 -15.91 8.87
C SER A 198 -10.78 -16.10 8.05
N GLY A 199 -10.54 -15.28 7.03
CA GLY A 199 -9.32 -15.32 6.23
C GLY A 199 -8.06 -14.95 7.01
N PHE A 200 -8.15 -13.95 7.90
CA PHE A 200 -7.05 -13.59 8.82
C PHE A 200 -6.73 -14.78 9.74
N PHE A 201 -7.75 -15.35 10.41
CA PHE A 201 -7.55 -16.48 11.32
C PHE A 201 -7.02 -17.72 10.58
N GLN A 202 -7.51 -18.03 9.38
CA GLN A 202 -6.97 -19.11 8.56
C GLN A 202 -5.50 -18.86 8.23
N CYS A 203 -5.14 -17.66 7.76
CA CYS A 203 -3.76 -17.30 7.44
C CYS A 203 -2.81 -17.45 8.65
N VAL A 204 -3.24 -16.97 9.82
CA VAL A 204 -2.48 -17.11 11.06
C VAL A 204 -2.37 -18.59 11.46
N THR A 205 -3.48 -19.33 11.39
CA THR A 205 -3.52 -20.75 11.76
C THR A 205 -2.61 -21.56 10.85
N ASP A 206 -2.69 -21.37 9.53
CA ASP A 206 -1.83 -22.03 8.57
C ASP A 206 -0.37 -21.68 8.84
N THR A 207 -0.02 -20.41 9.05
CA THR A 207 1.37 -19.99 9.28
C THR A 207 1.94 -20.54 10.60
N VAL A 208 1.18 -20.45 11.69
CA VAL A 208 1.63 -20.84 13.04
C VAL A 208 1.60 -22.36 13.22
N LEU A 209 0.57 -23.03 12.71
CA LEU A 209 0.41 -24.48 12.85
C LEU A 209 1.10 -25.28 11.76
N TYR A 210 1.60 -24.66 10.67
CA TYR A 210 2.32 -25.36 9.61
C TYR A 210 3.49 -26.20 10.13
N TYR A 211 4.39 -25.60 10.91
CA TYR A 211 5.57 -26.31 11.42
C TYR A 211 5.22 -27.40 12.45
N PRO A 212 4.35 -27.16 13.46
CA PRO A 212 3.86 -28.22 14.34
C PRO A 212 3.16 -29.36 13.60
N TYR A 213 2.32 -29.05 12.61
CA TYR A 213 1.59 -30.03 11.83
C TYR A 213 2.52 -30.88 10.97
N THR A 214 3.45 -30.26 10.25
CA THR A 214 4.44 -30.97 9.42
C THR A 214 5.39 -31.82 10.27
N ALA A 215 5.81 -31.35 11.45
CA ALA A 215 6.59 -32.14 12.40
C ALA A 215 5.80 -33.35 12.93
N TYR A 216 4.52 -33.16 13.26
CA TYR A 216 3.63 -34.24 13.65
C TYR A 216 3.43 -35.27 12.53
N GLU A 217 3.18 -34.83 11.30
CA GLU A 217 3.02 -35.73 10.15
C GLU A 217 4.30 -36.50 9.86
N TRP A 218 5.46 -35.85 9.91
CA TRP A 218 6.75 -36.50 9.77
C TRP A 218 6.94 -37.57 10.85
N ALA A 219 6.67 -37.24 12.12
CA ALA A 219 6.81 -38.17 13.23
C ALA A 219 5.85 -39.36 13.09
N ARG A 220 4.59 -39.11 12.71
CA ARG A 220 3.58 -40.14 12.44
C ARG A 220 4.00 -41.07 11.31
N ASN A 221 4.48 -40.52 10.19
CA ASN A 221 4.93 -41.30 9.03
C ASN A 221 6.19 -42.12 9.35
N LYS A 222 7.13 -41.55 10.11
CA LYS A 222 8.31 -42.29 10.61
C LYS A 222 7.91 -43.42 11.53
N TRP A 223 7.00 -43.17 12.47
CA TRP A 223 6.47 -44.20 13.36
C TRP A 223 5.79 -45.31 12.57
N ALA A 224 4.90 -44.99 11.65
CA ALA A 224 4.21 -45.97 10.80
C ALA A 224 5.14 -46.78 9.87
N SER A 225 6.36 -46.29 9.60
CA SER A 225 7.37 -47.03 8.83
C SER A 225 8.27 -47.94 9.67
N LEU A 226 8.21 -47.82 11.00
CA LEU A 226 9.00 -48.62 11.95
C LEU A 226 8.22 -49.81 12.52
N TRP A 227 6.93 -49.92 12.20
CA TRP A 227 6.02 -51.01 12.54
C TRP A 227 5.41 -51.59 11.28
#